data_AF-A0A183GDC5-F1
#
_entry.id   AF-A0A183GDC5-F1
#
_cell.length_a   1.000
_cell.length_b   1.000
_cell.length_c   1.000
_cell.angle_alpha   90.00
_cell.angle_beta   90.00
_cell.angle_gamma   90.00
#
_symmetry.space_group_name_H-M   'P 1'
#
loop_
_entity.id
_entity.type
_entity.pdbx_description
1 polymer ?
#
loop_
_entity_poly.entity_id
_entity_poly.type
_entity_poly.pdbx_seq_one_letter_code
_entity_poly.pdbx_strand_id
1 'polypeptide(L)' 'LGVGMGVAMMMQQAGVLVGAPAPAVDLSTLNGQIRKAKAEGRTVTMVNGALYFDYQLVARIPPGFDIHV' A
#
# COMPACT_ATOMS: atom_id res chain seq x y z
N LEU A 1 23.83 16.64 4.07
CA LEU A 1 22.81 16.00 4.94
C LEU A 1 21.55 15.81 4.07
N GLY A 2 21.21 14.61 3.59
CA GLY A 2 19.99 14.52 2.74
C GLY A 2 19.65 13.18 2.09
N VAL A 3 20.59 12.26 1.87
CA VAL A 3 20.29 11.01 1.16
C VAL A 3 19.90 9.87 2.11
N GLY A 4 20.40 9.87 3.35
CA GLY A 4 20.19 8.77 4.30
C GLY A 4 18.81 8.70 4.95
N MET A 5 18.08 9.82 5.03
CA MET A 5 16.78 9.86 5.73
C MET A 5 15.67 9.16 4.93
N GLY A 6 15.68 9.28 3.59
CA GLY A 6 14.71 8.59 2.74
C GLY A 6 14.88 7.07 2.75
N VAL A 7 16.13 6.60 2.75
CA VAL A 7 16.45 5.16 2.83
C VAL A 7 16.11 4.59 4.21
N ALA A 8 16.37 5.34 5.29
CA ALA A 8 16.01 4.92 6.64
C ALA A 8 14.49 4.75 6.80
N MET A 9 13.68 5.65 6.24
CA MET A 9 12.22 5.52 6.25
C MET A 9 11.72 4.32 5.44
N MET A 10 12.31 4.05 4.26
CA MET A 10 11.99 2.85 3.46
C MET A 10 12.27 1.56 4.23
N MET A 11 13.40 1.49 4.94
CA MET A 11 13.78 0.30 5.72
C MET A 11 12.90 0.12 6.97
N GLN A 12 12.52 1.23 7.62
CA GLN A 12 11.69 1.17 8.83
C GLN A 12 10.26 0.69 8.52
N GLN A 13 9.70 1.04 7.34
CA GLN A 13 8.42 0.50 6.89
C GLN A 13 8.52 -0.99 6.49
N ALA A 14 9.64 -1.43 5.94
CA ALA A 14 9.85 -2.84 5.59
C ALA A 14 9.79 -3.76 6.82
N GLY A 15 10.33 -3.31 7.97
CA GLY A 15 10.29 -4.06 9.23
C GLY A 15 8.90 -4.22 9.85
N VAL A 16 8.01 -3.24 9.66
CA VAL A 16 6.62 -3.28 10.18
C VAL A 16 5.76 -4.32 9.42
N LEU A 17 6.23 -4.80 8.27
CA LEU A 17 5.45 -5.66 7.39
C LEU A 17 5.55 -7.16 7.71
N VAL A 18 6.44 -7.59 8.61
CA VAL A 18 6.58 -9.00 9.01
C VAL A 18 5.75 -9.25 10.27
N GLY A 19 4.49 -9.66 10.11
CA GLY A 19 3.71 -10.27 11.20
C GLY A 19 2.34 -9.66 11.54
N ALA A 20 1.97 -8.50 10.97
CA ALA A 20 0.62 -7.98 11.18
C ALA A 20 -0.42 -8.77 10.36
N PRO A 21 -1.47 -9.35 10.97
CA PRO A 21 -2.54 -9.99 10.23
C PRO A 21 -3.17 -8.96 9.29
N ALA A 22 -3.27 -9.31 8.00
CA ALA A 22 -3.95 -8.48 7.04
C ALA A 22 -5.41 -8.31 7.49
N PRO A 23 -5.91 -7.07 7.69
CA PRO A 23 -7.34 -6.87 7.90
C PRO A 23 -8.08 -7.46 6.70
N ALA A 24 -9.20 -8.15 6.96
CA ALA A 24 -10.02 -8.72 5.89
C ALA A 24 -10.38 -7.63 4.88
N VAL A 25 -9.81 -7.73 3.67
CA VAL A 25 -9.97 -6.71 2.63
C VAL A 25 -11.27 -6.97 1.88
N ASP A 26 -12.25 -6.11 2.07
CA ASP A 26 -13.38 -6.01 1.15
C ASP A 26 -12.90 -5.35 -0.15
N LEU A 27 -12.77 -6.18 -1.20
CA LEU A 27 -12.24 -5.79 -2.50
C LEU A 27 -13.11 -4.75 -3.22
N SER A 28 -14.41 -4.74 -2.97
CA SER A 28 -15.34 -3.79 -3.59
C SER A 28 -15.07 -2.37 -3.09
N THR A 29 -14.92 -2.24 -1.77
CA THR A 29 -14.52 -1.00 -1.10
C THR A 29 -13.12 -0.57 -1.53
N LEU A 30 -12.18 -1.52 -1.67
CA LEU A 30 -10.82 -1.23 -2.08
C LEU A 30 -10.72 -0.63 -3.49
N ASN A 31 -11.46 -1.18 -4.46
CA ASN A 31 -11.51 -0.64 -5.81
C ASN A 31 -12.02 0.81 -5.83
N GLY A 32 -13.06 1.11 -5.04
CA GLY A 32 -13.57 2.47 -4.87
C GLY A 32 -12.51 3.42 -4.31
N GLN A 33 -11.75 2.97 -3.30
CA GLN A 33 -10.67 3.74 -2.70
C GLN A 33 -9.51 4.00 -3.67
N ILE A 34 -9.10 3.00 -4.47
CA ILE A 34 -8.05 3.17 -5.47
C ILE A 34 -8.49 4.18 -6.54
N ARG A 35 -9.72 4.07 -7.05
CA ARG A 35 -10.25 5.01 -8.04
C ARG A 35 -10.31 6.44 -7.51
N LYS A 36 -10.79 6.62 -6.28
CA LYS A 36 -10.82 7.91 -5.62
C LYS A 36 -9.41 8.49 -5.46
N ALA A 37 -8.46 7.70 -4.94
CA ALA A 37 -7.08 8.15 -4.77
C ALA A 37 -6.45 8.58 -6.09
N LYS A 38 -6.64 7.80 -7.16
CA LYS A 38 -6.18 8.18 -8.51
C LYS A 38 -6.84 9.46 -9.02
N ALA A 39 -8.14 9.64 -8.83
CA ALA A 39 -8.87 10.84 -9.25
C ALA A 39 -8.41 12.10 -8.48
N GLU A 40 -7.99 11.94 -7.23
CA GLU A 40 -7.39 12.99 -6.39
C GLU A 40 -5.91 13.27 -6.72
N GLY A 41 -5.33 12.55 -7.68
CA GLY A 41 -3.91 12.69 -8.04
C GLY A 41 -2.94 12.12 -7.01
N ARG A 42 -3.41 11.28 -6.09
CA ARG A 42 -2.59 10.63 -5.07
C ARG A 42 -1.72 9.53 -5.67
N THR A 43 -0.57 9.29 -5.04
CA THR A 43 0.34 8.22 -5.49
C THR A 43 -0.20 6.88 -5.02
N VAL A 44 -0.53 5.99 -5.96
CA VAL A 44 -0.96 4.61 -5.65
C VAL A 44 0.16 3.64 -6.04
N THR A 45 0.71 2.94 -5.06
CA THR A 45 1.83 2.00 -5.25
C THR A 45 1.46 0.62 -4.73
N MET A 46 1.78 -0.42 -5.49
CA MET A 46 1.64 -1.81 -5.04
C MET A 46 3.00 -2.48 -5.03
N VAL A 47 3.41 -3.01 -3.89
CA VAL A 47 4.69 -3.72 -3.69
C VAL A 47 4.46 -4.96 -2.85
N ASN A 48 4.85 -6.14 -3.35
CA ASN A 48 4.74 -7.42 -2.63
C ASN A 48 3.34 -7.69 -2.04
N GLY A 49 2.28 -7.35 -2.78
CA GLY A 49 0.90 -7.50 -2.32
C GLY A 49 0.44 -6.45 -1.30
N ALA A 50 1.29 -5.50 -0.90
CA ALA A 50 0.88 -4.36 -0.08
C ALA A 50 0.54 -3.16 -0.97
N LEU A 51 -0.63 -2.59 -0.74
CA LEU A 51 -1.13 -1.40 -1.41
C LEU A 51 -0.88 -0.16 -0.54
N TYR A 52 -0.30 0.86 -1.15
CA TYR A 52 0.04 2.11 -0.50
C TYR A 52 -0.60 3.29 -1.22
N PHE A 53 -1.14 4.24 -0.46
CA PHE A 53 -1.49 5.56 -0.96
C PHE A 53 -0.56 6.59 -0.30
N ASP A 54 0.13 7.39 -1.11
CA ASP A 54 1.13 8.37 -0.65
C ASP A 54 2.10 7.78 0.38
N TYR A 55 2.60 6.57 0.09
CA TYR A 55 3.55 5.84 0.93
C TYR A 55 3.01 5.37 2.29
N GLN A 56 1.70 5.42 2.51
CA GLN A 56 1.03 4.84 3.68
C GLN A 56 0.33 3.52 3.31
N LEU A 57 0.52 2.47 4.12
CA LEU A 57 -0.09 1.17 3.91
C LEU A 57 -1.61 1.26 4.08
N VAL A 58 -2.36 0.85 3.07
CA VAL A 58 -3.84 0.86 3.06
C VAL A 58 -4.41 -0.54 3.13
N ALA A 59 -3.82 -1.49 2.39
CA ALA A 59 -4.31 -2.86 2.35
C ALA A 59 -3.19 -3.85 2.04
N ARG A 60 -3.43 -5.12 2.39
CA ARG A 60 -2.65 -6.26 1.90
C ARG A 60 -3.55 -7.15 1.08
N ILE A 61 -3.23 -7.24 -0.20
CA ILE A 61 -3.93 -8.06 -1.18
C ILE A 61 -3.47 -9.50 -0.98
N PRO A 62 -4.38 -10.44 -0.67
CA PRO A 62 -4.00 -11.85 -0.61
C PRO A 62 -3.55 -12.35 -1.98
N PRO A 63 -2.69 -13.37 -2.04
CA PRO A 63 -2.28 -13.97 -3.30
C PRO A 63 -3.48 -14.55 -4.05
N GLY A 64 -3.45 -14.49 -5.39
CA GLY A 64 -4.51 -15.03 -6.25
C GLY A 64 -5.70 -14.09 -6.48
N PHE A 65 -5.68 -12.89 -5.90
CA PHE A 65 -6.67 -11.85 -6.18
C PHE A 65 -6.17 -10.90 -7.26
N ASP A 66 -7.04 -10.63 -8.24
CA ASP A 66 -6.75 -9.69 -9.31
C ASP A 66 -7.59 -8.42 -9.15
N ILE A 67 -6.93 -7.27 -9.24
CA ILE A 67 -7.52 -5.96 -8.98
C ILE A 67 -7.51 -5.16 -10.28
N HIS A 68 -8.70 -4.94 -10.82
CA HIS A 68 -8.93 -4.14 -12.02
C HIS A 68 -9.54 -2.80 -11.62
N VAL A 69 -8.79 -1.70 -11.80
CA VAL A 69 -9.19 -0.36 -11.34
C VAL A 69 -9.36 0.64 -12.46
#